data_AF-A0A9W6Z8Q0-F1
#
_entry.id   AF-A0A9W6Z8Q0-F1
#
_cell.length_a   1.000
_cell.length_b   1.000
_cell.length_c   1.000
_cell.angle_alpha   90.00
_cell.angle_beta   90.00
_cell.angle_gamma   90.00
#
_symmetry.space_group_name_H-M   'P 1'
#
loop_
_entity.id
_entity.type
_entity.pdbx_description
1 polymer ?
#
loop_
_entity_poly.entity_id
_entity_poly.type
_entity_poly.pdbx_seq_one_letter_code
_entity_poly.pdbx_strand_id
1 'polypeptide(L)'
;MAGKGNINYPPYAINNNQPSHDIAEHGLSPNATHLDGTLEYDIHNLYGYTESKVTYDSLLEIISHSSPNSITSSTSSTSSKSKNQKRPFIISRSTHTGSGKYTGNWGGDNESTWKYMVFSISQALQFGQFGIPFFGVDACGFGGNSNEELCNRWMQLASFFPFYRNHNALDAEPQEPYRWFSVARATKRAMDVRYSLLPYYYTLLNEAHETGVPLLRATNWVFSNDDDFIGLDEQFFVGDGLIVVPGLQAGIDKVGGVFPGISNTDNEHREVYYDWYSHELLTVPNEDNNGSKSDHITIDAPIGHIPLFVRGGHIIPCQKPRMTVAESRQTDFDLLIALNVNGAAKGELYLDDGETLDPEETLTVEFIIDTNGNTKTFISKSKGKFYVGERLSKVTILGVDQFGGGEPTRVIFKERGSDSENLCLFEYVNGNLVISNLQGFTDGGAFTEDFEISWS
;
A
#
# COMPACT_ATOMS: atom_id res chain seq x y z
N MET A 1 27.95 -3.41 39.84
CA MET A 1 26.92 -3.06 40.84
C MET A 1 26.06 -1.98 40.21
N ALA A 2 24.75 -2.24 40.03
CA ALA A 2 23.80 -1.16 39.82
C ALA A 2 23.93 -0.18 40.99
N GLY A 3 24.09 1.10 40.70
CA GLY A 3 24.57 2.02 41.72
C GLY A 3 24.30 3.48 41.38
N LYS A 4 23.93 4.24 42.42
CA LYS A 4 23.71 5.68 42.35
C LYS A 4 24.95 6.37 41.74
N GLY A 5 24.80 6.94 40.54
CA GLY A 5 25.86 7.67 39.84
C GLY A 5 26.65 6.89 38.79
N ASN A 6 26.39 5.58 38.59
CA ASN A 6 26.94 4.85 37.46
C ASN A 6 25.91 4.79 36.32
N ILE A 7 26.14 5.54 35.25
CA ILE A 7 25.21 5.62 34.13
C ILE A 7 25.23 4.41 33.20
N ASN A 8 26.25 3.54 33.26
CA ASN A 8 26.23 2.26 32.56
C ASN A 8 25.35 1.23 33.27
N TYR A 9 25.18 1.39 34.59
CA TYR A 9 24.32 0.53 35.43
C TYR A 9 23.36 1.41 36.25
N PRO A 10 22.34 1.99 35.60
CA PRO A 10 21.39 2.87 36.26
C PRO A 10 20.71 2.18 37.45
N PRO A 11 20.22 2.94 38.44
CA PRO A 11 19.57 2.37 39.63
C PRO A 11 18.34 1.53 39.30
N TYR A 12 17.70 1.77 38.14
CA TYR A 12 16.68 0.93 37.56
C TYR A 12 17.22 0.31 36.26
N ALA A 13 17.43 -1.00 36.27
CA ALA A 13 17.85 -1.75 35.10
C ALA A 13 16.64 -2.04 34.21
N ILE A 14 16.66 -1.55 32.96
CA ILE A 14 15.68 -1.93 31.95
C ILE A 14 15.93 -3.36 31.47
N ASN A 15 14.91 -4.00 30.90
CA ASN A 15 15.05 -5.28 30.24
C ASN A 15 15.56 -5.10 28.80
N ASN A 16 16.83 -4.74 28.63
CA ASN A 16 17.46 -4.50 27.33
C ASN A 16 17.95 -5.77 26.62
N ASN A 17 17.47 -6.95 27.04
CA ASN A 17 17.89 -8.26 26.51
C ASN A 17 19.40 -8.52 26.62
N GLN A 18 20.06 -7.94 27.62
CA GLN A 18 21.46 -8.19 27.94
C GLN A 18 21.59 -8.86 29.32
N PRO A 19 22.33 -9.98 29.46
CA PRO A 19 22.50 -10.65 30.75
C PRO A 19 23.10 -9.76 31.84
N SER A 20 23.90 -8.78 31.43
CA SER A 20 24.61 -7.84 32.30
C SER A 20 23.73 -6.67 32.77
N HIS A 21 22.61 -6.41 32.08
CA HIS A 21 21.86 -5.14 32.11
C HIS A 21 22.73 -3.89 31.87
N ASP A 22 23.92 -4.06 31.30
CA ASP A 22 24.76 -2.96 30.88
C ASP A 22 24.10 -2.31 29.66
N ILE A 23 23.75 -1.04 29.78
CA ILE A 23 23.11 -0.32 28.68
C ILE A 23 24.11 0.14 27.62
N ALA A 24 25.43 -0.06 27.84
CA ALA A 24 26.48 0.18 26.86
C ALA A 24 26.77 -1.03 25.95
N GLU A 25 26.22 -2.21 26.27
CA GLU A 25 26.50 -3.43 25.51
C GLU A 25 26.01 -3.29 24.06
N HIS A 26 26.91 -3.49 23.10
CA HIS A 26 26.72 -3.23 21.66
C HIS A 26 26.38 -1.78 21.26
N GLY A 27 26.63 -0.80 22.13
CA GLY A 27 26.41 0.62 21.88
C GLY A 27 27.61 1.50 22.21
N LEU A 28 27.43 2.82 22.11
CA LEU A 28 28.36 3.79 22.67
C LEU A 28 28.23 3.79 24.20
N SER A 29 29.30 4.16 24.90
CA SER A 29 29.21 4.29 26.36
C SER A 29 28.23 5.42 26.72
N PRO A 30 27.30 5.22 27.67
CA PRO A 30 26.38 6.25 28.13
C PRO A 30 27.03 7.54 28.62
N ASN A 31 28.31 7.49 29.01
CA ASN A 31 29.07 8.68 29.41
C ASN A 31 29.74 9.43 28.25
N ALA A 32 29.65 8.92 27.02
CA ALA A 32 30.10 9.63 25.84
C ALA A 32 29.36 10.96 25.75
N THR A 33 30.07 12.00 25.33
CA THR A 33 29.56 13.37 25.32
C THR A 33 29.41 13.85 23.89
N HIS A 34 28.23 14.37 23.56
CA HIS A 34 27.92 14.97 22.28
C HIS A 34 28.36 16.44 22.22
N LEU A 35 28.25 17.07 21.04
CA LEU A 35 28.82 18.39 20.75
C LEU A 35 28.47 19.49 21.78
N ASP A 36 27.24 19.46 22.32
CA ASP A 36 26.71 20.45 23.25
C ASP A 36 26.94 20.10 24.73
N GLY A 37 27.64 18.99 25.01
CA GLY A 37 27.84 18.48 26.35
C GLY A 37 26.79 17.46 26.81
N THR A 38 25.76 17.18 26.02
CA THR A 38 24.74 16.18 26.34
C THR A 38 25.36 14.78 26.38
N LEU A 39 24.94 13.96 27.34
CA LEU A 39 25.43 12.60 27.47
C LEU A 39 24.68 11.64 26.54
N GLU A 40 25.38 10.64 26.03
CA GLU A 40 24.79 9.53 25.27
C GLU A 40 23.66 8.86 26.04
N TYR A 41 23.75 8.77 27.38
CA TYR A 41 22.68 8.28 28.25
C TYR A 41 21.32 8.94 27.95
N ASP A 42 21.30 10.25 27.66
CA ASP A 42 20.07 11.02 27.47
C ASP A 42 19.56 10.97 26.02
N ILE A 43 20.44 10.72 25.05
CA ILE A 43 20.12 10.87 23.62
C ILE A 43 20.41 9.64 22.74
N HIS A 44 20.81 8.50 23.34
CA HIS A 44 21.11 7.24 22.63
C HIS A 44 20.07 6.88 21.57
N ASN A 45 18.79 6.91 21.95
CA ASN A 45 17.67 6.56 21.07
C ASN A 45 17.40 7.59 19.95
N LEU A 46 18.08 8.74 19.96
CA LEU A 46 17.96 9.77 18.93
C LEU A 46 19.03 9.66 17.84
N TYR A 47 20.01 8.77 17.98
CA TYR A 47 21.13 8.69 17.04
C TYR A 47 20.65 8.42 15.61
N GLY A 48 19.88 7.35 15.39
CA GLY A 48 19.33 7.02 14.06
C GLY A 48 18.37 8.09 13.52
N TYR A 49 17.60 8.74 14.38
CA TYR A 49 16.73 9.86 13.99
C TYR A 49 17.53 11.07 13.49
N THR A 50 18.56 11.47 14.24
CA THR A 50 19.42 12.61 13.86
C THR A 50 20.25 12.30 12.62
N GLU A 51 20.77 11.08 12.48
CA GLU A 51 21.43 10.60 11.27
C GLU A 51 20.50 10.65 10.05
N SER A 52 19.26 10.17 10.20
CA SER A 52 18.27 10.19 9.11
C SER A 52 17.94 11.62 8.68
N LYS A 53 17.80 12.54 9.64
CA LYS A 53 17.57 13.96 9.35
C LYS A 53 18.75 14.61 8.63
N VAL A 54 19.98 14.40 9.12
CA VAL A 54 21.19 14.96 8.47
C VAL A 54 21.37 14.37 7.07
N THR A 55 21.11 13.08 6.89
CA THR A 55 21.15 12.42 5.57
C THR A 55 20.11 13.01 4.62
N TYR A 56 18.89 13.24 5.10
CA TYR A 56 17.82 13.89 4.36
C TYR A 56 18.22 15.30 3.90
N ASP A 57 18.66 16.16 4.82
CA ASP A 57 19.10 17.53 4.51
C ASP A 57 20.28 17.52 3.52
N SER A 58 21.23 16.59 3.69
CA SER A 58 22.38 16.43 2.79
C SER A 58 21.98 16.00 1.39
N LEU A 59 21.04 15.05 1.26
CA LEU A 59 20.55 14.62 -0.06
C LEU A 59 19.79 15.73 -0.76
N LEU A 60 19.00 16.52 -0.04
CA LEU A 60 18.35 17.70 -0.60
C LEU A 60 19.35 18.73 -1.13
N GLU A 61 20.49 18.90 -0.46
CA GLU A 61 21.59 19.74 -0.95
C GLU A 61 22.27 19.13 -2.19
N ILE A 62 22.70 17.86 -2.13
CA ILE A 62 23.41 17.18 -3.23
C ILE A 62 22.56 17.12 -4.51
N ILE A 63 21.29 16.76 -4.38
CA ILE A 63 20.35 16.65 -5.52
C ILE A 63 20.12 18.02 -6.15
N SER A 64 20.04 19.09 -5.36
CA SER A 64 19.86 20.44 -5.90
C SER A 64 21.05 20.95 -6.73
N HIS A 65 22.27 20.47 -6.47
CA HIS A 65 23.50 20.87 -7.18
C HIS A 65 23.80 20.03 -8.42
N SER A 66 23.18 18.85 -8.57
CA SER A 66 23.38 17.94 -9.71
C SER A 66 22.44 18.22 -10.89
N SER A 67 21.49 19.16 -10.75
CA SER A 67 20.66 19.65 -11.84
C SER A 67 21.44 20.68 -12.70
N PRO A 68 21.57 20.49 -14.03
CA PRO A 68 22.44 21.30 -14.90
C PRO A 68 22.06 22.79 -15.02
N ASN A 69 20.97 23.22 -14.37
CA ASN A 69 20.53 24.62 -14.32
C ASN A 69 20.78 25.32 -12.96
N SER A 70 21.44 24.67 -12.00
CA SER A 70 21.75 25.27 -10.69
C SER A 70 23.13 25.92 -10.69
N ILE A 71 23.24 27.09 -11.34
CA ILE A 71 24.31 28.04 -11.05
C ILE A 71 23.67 29.18 -10.25
N THR A 72 23.59 29.02 -8.94
CA THR A 72 23.50 30.17 -8.03
C THR A 72 24.51 29.98 -6.92
N SER A 73 25.47 30.91 -6.89
CA SER A 73 26.56 31.02 -5.94
C SER A 73 26.12 30.92 -4.49
N SER A 74 26.77 30.02 -3.77
CA SER A 74 26.78 29.86 -2.32
C SER A 74 27.18 31.15 -1.60
N THR A 75 26.21 31.87 -1.01
CA THR A 75 26.36 32.67 0.23
C THR A 75 25.04 33.40 0.54
N SER A 76 24.03 32.70 1.07
CA SER A 76 22.94 33.35 1.81
C SER A 76 22.26 32.34 2.72
N SER A 77 22.37 32.57 4.04
CA SER A 77 21.75 31.80 5.13
C SER A 77 20.25 32.05 5.26
N THR A 78 19.55 32.10 4.13
CA THR A 78 18.08 32.24 4.06
C THR A 78 17.56 31.13 3.19
N SER A 79 16.78 30.24 3.81
CA SER A 79 16.14 29.05 3.28
C SER A 79 15.09 29.37 2.22
N SER A 80 15.50 29.85 1.04
CA SER A 80 14.67 29.79 -0.15
C SER A 80 14.73 28.36 -0.67
N LYS A 81 13.70 27.56 -0.35
CA LYS A 81 13.50 26.21 -0.93
C LYS A 81 13.69 26.29 -2.45
N SER A 82 14.71 25.62 -2.96
CA SER A 82 14.98 25.59 -4.41
C SER A 82 13.83 24.82 -5.09
N LYS A 83 13.23 25.42 -6.13
CA LYS A 83 12.07 24.90 -6.86
C LYS A 83 12.24 23.51 -7.52
N ASN A 84 13.45 22.96 -7.53
CA ASN A 84 13.80 21.72 -8.24
C ASN A 84 14.42 20.63 -7.32
N GLN A 85 14.12 20.64 -6.01
CA GLN A 85 14.59 19.57 -5.14
C GLN A 85 13.79 18.29 -5.40
N LYS A 86 14.46 17.14 -5.53
CA LYS A 86 13.79 15.82 -5.60
C LYS A 86 13.65 15.20 -4.22
N ARG A 87 12.60 14.40 -4.05
CA ARG A 87 12.37 13.55 -2.88
C ARG A 87 13.54 12.57 -2.73
N PRO A 88 14.23 12.58 -1.58
CA PRO A 88 15.26 11.59 -1.32
C PRO A 88 14.62 10.23 -1.00
N PHE A 89 15.33 9.17 -1.33
CA PHE A 89 14.99 7.82 -0.89
C PHE A 89 15.95 7.40 0.21
N ILE A 90 15.44 7.21 1.43
CA ILE A 90 16.22 6.84 2.62
C ILE A 90 15.49 5.71 3.33
N ILE A 91 16.25 4.69 3.71
CA ILE A 91 15.80 3.57 4.53
C ILE A 91 16.75 3.47 5.71
N SER A 92 16.25 3.72 6.92
CA SER A 92 17.03 3.74 8.14
C SER A 92 16.62 2.60 9.06
N ARG A 93 17.59 2.01 9.78
CA ARG A 93 17.34 0.88 10.70
C ARG A 93 16.80 1.37 12.04
N SER A 94 17.53 2.29 12.66
CA SER A 94 17.18 2.87 13.96
C SER A 94 16.27 4.08 13.75
N THR A 95 15.15 4.10 14.47
CA THR A 95 14.12 5.14 14.35
C THR A 95 13.65 5.60 15.72
N HIS A 96 13.26 6.87 15.80
CA HIS A 96 12.54 7.45 16.93
C HIS A 96 11.24 8.14 16.45
N THR A 97 10.39 8.60 17.36
CA THR A 97 9.15 9.32 17.03
C THR A 97 9.43 10.47 16.06
N GLY A 98 8.71 10.49 14.93
CA GLY A 98 8.88 11.49 13.87
C GLY A 98 9.89 11.12 12.78
N SER A 99 10.54 9.96 12.83
CA SER A 99 11.50 9.53 11.79
C SER A 99 10.86 9.39 10.41
N GLY A 100 9.59 9.02 10.32
CA GLY A 100 8.87 8.86 9.05
C GLY A 100 8.76 10.14 8.21
N LYS A 101 9.04 11.31 8.80
CA LYS A 101 9.20 12.57 8.06
C LYS A 101 10.42 12.58 7.14
N TYR A 102 11.45 11.80 7.46
CA TYR A 102 12.75 11.84 6.81
C TYR A 102 13.12 10.53 6.11
N THR A 103 12.60 9.39 6.56
CA THR A 103 13.04 8.07 6.10
C THR A 103 11.92 7.03 6.15
N GLY A 104 11.97 6.05 5.26
CA GLY A 104 11.32 4.77 5.45
C GLY A 104 12.11 3.86 6.40
N ASN A 105 11.60 2.66 6.65
CA ASN A 105 12.23 1.67 7.53
C ASN A 105 12.07 0.25 6.95
N TRP A 106 12.88 -0.69 7.44
CA TRP A 106 12.66 -2.11 7.20
C TRP A 106 12.75 -2.89 8.49
N GLY A 107 12.15 -4.09 8.51
CA GLY A 107 12.02 -4.93 9.70
C GLY A 107 13.31 -5.45 10.35
N GLY A 108 14.48 -5.01 9.89
CA GLY A 108 15.79 -5.42 10.38
C GLY A 108 16.21 -6.80 9.87
N ASP A 109 17.22 -7.35 10.54
CA ASP A 109 17.89 -8.60 10.18
C ASP A 109 17.00 -9.78 10.67
N ASN A 110 15.95 -10.10 9.91
CA ASN A 110 15.00 -11.18 10.19
C ASN A 110 15.56 -12.57 9.81
N GLU A 111 14.92 -13.67 10.22
CA GLU A 111 15.36 -15.03 9.88
C GLU A 111 14.48 -15.68 8.81
N SER A 112 15.04 -16.54 7.95
CA SER A 112 14.34 -17.35 6.94
C SER A 112 13.47 -18.45 7.56
N THR A 113 12.44 -18.06 8.30
CA THR A 113 11.45 -18.96 8.92
C THR A 113 10.03 -18.43 8.77
N TRP A 114 9.04 -19.32 8.76
CA TRP A 114 7.61 -18.96 8.71
C TRP A 114 7.20 -18.02 9.84
N LYS A 115 7.78 -18.18 11.04
CA LYS A 115 7.51 -17.32 12.19
C LYS A 115 7.83 -15.85 11.91
N TYR A 116 8.98 -15.56 11.29
CA TYR A 116 9.34 -14.19 10.93
C TYR A 116 8.51 -13.66 9.76
N MET A 117 8.06 -14.53 8.86
CA MET A 117 7.09 -14.15 7.83
C MET A 117 5.75 -13.70 8.44
N VAL A 118 5.22 -14.44 9.42
CA VAL A 118 4.01 -14.06 10.17
C VAL A 118 4.21 -12.71 10.88
N PHE A 119 5.28 -12.59 11.66
CA PHE A 119 5.56 -11.37 12.44
C PHE A 119 5.77 -10.12 11.58
N SER A 120 6.12 -10.29 10.30
CA SER A 120 6.27 -9.16 9.38
C SER A 120 4.98 -8.35 9.20
N ILE A 121 3.80 -8.97 9.34
CA ILE A 121 2.50 -8.29 9.22
C ILE A 121 2.30 -7.37 10.41
N SER A 122 2.35 -7.91 11.64
CA SER A 122 2.15 -7.14 12.87
C SER A 122 3.23 -6.05 13.00
N GLN A 123 4.45 -6.28 12.52
CA GLN A 123 5.50 -5.25 12.46
C GLN A 123 5.11 -4.13 11.48
N ALA A 124 4.66 -4.46 10.27
CA ALA A 124 4.27 -3.46 9.28
C ALA A 124 3.10 -2.59 9.75
N LEU A 125 2.10 -3.19 10.38
CA LEU A 125 0.95 -2.47 10.96
C LEU A 125 1.38 -1.50 12.07
N GLN A 126 2.30 -1.91 12.94
CA GLN A 126 2.87 -1.06 13.99
C GLN A 126 3.65 0.14 13.40
N PHE A 127 4.49 -0.08 12.39
CA PHE A 127 5.22 1.02 11.75
C PHE A 127 4.30 2.02 11.04
N GLY A 128 3.16 1.56 10.51
CA GLY A 128 2.08 2.43 10.08
C GLY A 128 1.60 3.35 11.20
N GLN A 129 1.30 2.79 12.38
CA GLN A 129 0.88 3.57 13.56
C GLN A 129 1.98 4.50 14.10
N PHE A 130 3.25 4.13 13.92
CA PHE A 130 4.39 4.98 14.29
C PHE A 130 4.62 6.16 13.34
N GLY A 131 3.78 6.29 12.30
CA GLY A 131 3.91 7.34 11.28
C GLY A 131 5.07 7.10 10.32
N ILE A 132 5.45 5.84 10.09
CA ILE A 132 6.47 5.42 9.11
C ILE A 132 5.80 4.48 8.09
N PRO A 133 4.91 5.00 7.22
CA PRO A 133 4.10 4.18 6.34
C PRO A 133 4.94 3.49 5.25
N PHE A 134 6.11 4.01 4.90
CA PHE A 134 7.02 3.39 3.94
C PHE A 134 7.90 2.32 4.62
N PHE A 135 7.25 1.23 5.02
CA PHE A 135 7.85 0.10 5.74
C PHE A 135 7.81 -1.19 4.91
N GLY A 136 8.76 -2.10 5.18
CA GLY A 136 8.85 -3.42 4.57
C GLY A 136 9.75 -4.37 5.36
N VAL A 137 9.99 -5.56 4.84
CA VAL A 137 10.91 -6.54 5.44
C VAL A 137 11.82 -7.15 4.40
N ASP A 138 12.84 -7.87 4.85
CA ASP A 138 13.68 -8.68 3.96
C ASP A 138 12.91 -9.94 3.58
N ALA A 139 12.35 -9.92 2.37
CA ALA A 139 11.57 -11.03 1.83
C ALA A 139 12.44 -12.28 1.69
N CYS A 140 11.86 -13.44 1.99
CA CYS A 140 12.53 -14.75 2.12
C CYS A 140 13.41 -14.92 3.37
N GLY A 141 13.63 -13.85 4.15
CA GLY A 141 14.43 -13.81 5.38
C GLY A 141 15.88 -13.46 5.12
N PHE A 142 16.50 -12.68 5.99
CA PHE A 142 17.90 -12.26 5.89
C PHE A 142 18.86 -13.32 6.41
N GLY A 143 18.63 -13.81 7.64
CA GLY A 143 19.44 -14.81 8.33
C GLY A 143 19.04 -16.25 7.99
N GLY A 144 20.05 -17.11 7.85
CA GLY A 144 19.86 -18.50 7.49
C GLY A 144 19.54 -18.72 6.01
N ASN A 145 19.19 -19.96 5.65
CA ASN A 145 18.87 -20.33 4.27
C ASN A 145 17.36 -20.47 4.11
N SER A 146 16.79 -19.69 3.20
CA SER A 146 15.40 -19.89 2.77
C SER A 146 15.24 -21.18 1.96
N ASN A 147 13.99 -21.57 1.71
CA ASN A 147 13.65 -22.67 0.82
C ASN A 147 12.61 -22.21 -0.21
N GLU A 148 12.42 -23.03 -1.24
CA GLU A 148 11.55 -22.69 -2.37
C GLU A 148 10.13 -22.31 -1.93
N GLU A 149 9.52 -23.06 -1.00
CA GLU A 149 8.15 -22.80 -0.55
C GLU A 149 8.03 -21.52 0.28
N LEU A 150 8.90 -21.36 1.28
CA LEU A 150 8.92 -20.17 2.13
C LEU A 150 9.16 -18.92 1.28
N CYS A 151 10.18 -18.94 0.41
CA CYS A 151 10.48 -17.79 -0.43
C CYS A 151 9.35 -17.51 -1.43
N ASN A 152 8.69 -18.56 -1.96
CA ASN A 152 7.51 -18.41 -2.82
C ASN A 152 6.38 -17.65 -2.10
N ARG A 153 6.03 -18.03 -0.87
CA ARG A 153 4.98 -17.34 -0.08
C ARG A 153 5.41 -15.95 0.37
N TRP A 154 6.66 -15.79 0.81
CA TRP A 154 7.14 -14.52 1.34
C TRP A 154 7.29 -13.46 0.25
N MET A 155 7.73 -13.83 -0.97
CA MET A 155 7.75 -12.89 -2.09
C MET A 155 6.35 -12.39 -2.46
N GLN A 156 5.31 -13.23 -2.31
CA GLN A 156 3.91 -12.84 -2.52
C GLN A 156 3.41 -11.90 -1.42
N LEU A 157 3.67 -12.21 -0.14
CA LEU A 157 3.28 -11.35 0.98
C LEU A 157 3.96 -9.99 0.90
N ALA A 158 5.29 -9.98 0.79
CA ALA A 158 6.08 -8.76 0.83
C ALA A 158 5.82 -7.82 -0.37
N SER A 159 5.28 -8.33 -1.49
CA SER A 159 4.89 -7.45 -2.61
C SER A 159 3.74 -6.50 -2.28
N PHE A 160 3.03 -6.71 -1.16
CA PHE A 160 1.99 -5.81 -0.68
C PHE A 160 2.50 -4.83 0.40
N PHE A 161 3.76 -4.90 0.81
CA PHE A 161 4.34 -3.92 1.71
C PHE A 161 4.80 -2.66 0.96
N PRO A 162 4.62 -1.44 1.50
CA PRO A 162 5.04 -0.21 0.84
C PRO A 162 6.51 -0.23 0.38
N PHE A 163 7.42 -0.69 1.23
CA PHE A 163 8.79 -1.01 0.86
C PHE A 163 8.92 -2.51 0.55
N TYR A 164 9.33 -2.86 -0.67
CA TYR A 164 9.47 -4.25 -1.11
C TYR A 164 10.91 -4.54 -1.54
N ARG A 165 11.61 -5.40 -0.78
CA ARG A 165 12.99 -5.79 -1.00
C ARG A 165 13.20 -7.28 -0.72
N ASN A 166 13.92 -7.96 -1.60
CA ASN A 166 14.58 -9.24 -1.29
C ASN A 166 16.03 -8.92 -0.92
N HIS A 167 16.46 -9.36 0.25
CA HIS A 167 17.79 -9.09 0.80
C HIS A 167 18.26 -10.31 1.59
N ASN A 168 19.56 -10.57 1.61
CA ASN A 168 20.13 -11.82 2.09
C ASN A 168 21.43 -11.58 2.85
N ALA A 169 21.74 -12.43 3.82
CA ALA A 169 23.05 -12.43 4.48
C ALA A 169 24.15 -12.90 3.51
N LEU A 170 25.39 -12.45 3.78
CA LEU A 170 26.54 -12.74 2.92
C LEU A 170 26.89 -14.24 2.86
N ASP A 171 26.63 -14.97 3.94
CA ASP A 171 26.96 -16.38 4.11
C ASP A 171 25.79 -17.34 3.78
N ALA A 172 24.63 -16.79 3.42
CA ALA A 172 23.46 -17.57 3.02
C ALA A 172 23.47 -17.94 1.53
N GLU A 173 22.76 -19.01 1.20
CA GLU A 173 22.53 -19.42 -0.19
C GLU A 173 21.74 -18.35 -0.96
N PRO A 174 22.05 -18.09 -2.26
CA PRO A 174 21.36 -17.07 -3.03
C PRO A 174 19.86 -17.35 -3.17
N GLN A 175 19.05 -16.31 -2.93
CA GLN A 175 17.59 -16.40 -2.85
C GLN A 175 16.85 -15.40 -3.74
N GLU A 176 17.49 -14.87 -4.78
CA GLU A 176 16.80 -14.01 -5.73
C GLU A 176 15.63 -14.76 -6.40
N PRO A 177 14.56 -14.09 -6.83
CA PRO A 177 13.37 -14.78 -7.34
C PRO A 177 13.64 -15.76 -8.49
N TYR A 178 14.64 -15.47 -9.33
CA TYR A 178 15.02 -16.32 -10.47
C TYR A 178 15.72 -17.62 -10.08
N ARG A 179 16.07 -17.81 -8.80
CA ARG A 179 16.77 -19.01 -8.31
C ARG A 179 15.89 -20.26 -8.38
N TRP A 180 14.57 -20.10 -8.21
CA TRP A 180 13.58 -21.16 -8.37
C TRP A 180 12.52 -20.75 -9.39
N PHE A 181 12.16 -21.65 -10.30
CA PHE A 181 11.13 -21.37 -11.30
C PHE A 181 9.76 -21.05 -10.67
N SER A 182 9.39 -21.77 -9.60
CA SER A 182 8.11 -21.51 -8.93
C SER A 182 8.09 -20.13 -8.25
N VAL A 183 9.18 -19.75 -7.58
CA VAL A 183 9.35 -18.44 -6.92
C VAL A 183 9.33 -17.32 -7.95
N ALA A 184 10.02 -17.48 -9.09
CA ALA A 184 10.02 -16.50 -10.17
C ALA A 184 8.60 -16.23 -10.70
N ARG A 185 7.82 -17.29 -10.94
CA ARG A 185 6.42 -17.15 -11.41
C ARG A 185 5.52 -16.52 -10.35
N ALA A 186 5.62 -16.95 -9.09
CA ALA A 186 4.83 -16.41 -7.99
C ALA A 186 5.14 -14.92 -7.77
N THR A 187 6.43 -14.57 -7.73
CA THR A 187 6.92 -13.19 -7.63
C THR A 187 6.40 -12.35 -8.78
N LYS A 188 6.51 -12.84 -10.02
CA LYS A 188 5.99 -12.11 -11.18
C LYS A 188 4.49 -11.85 -11.08
N ARG A 189 3.69 -12.86 -10.72
CA ARG A 189 2.23 -12.70 -10.57
C ARG A 189 1.89 -11.65 -9.51
N ALA A 190 2.55 -11.70 -8.36
CA ALA A 190 2.29 -10.75 -7.27
C ALA A 190 2.82 -9.34 -7.61
N MET A 191 3.96 -9.23 -8.29
CA MET A 191 4.50 -7.96 -8.79
C MET A 191 3.65 -7.35 -9.91
N ASP A 192 3.06 -8.15 -10.80
CA ASP A 192 2.15 -7.65 -11.83
C ASP A 192 0.93 -6.97 -11.17
N VAL A 193 0.41 -7.54 -10.07
CA VAL A 193 -0.64 -6.90 -9.24
C VAL A 193 -0.11 -5.63 -8.56
N ARG A 194 1.03 -5.70 -7.87
CA ARG A 194 1.64 -4.52 -7.22
C ARG A 194 1.86 -3.36 -8.19
N TYR A 195 2.42 -3.64 -9.37
CA TYR A 195 2.71 -2.63 -10.38
C TYR A 195 1.42 -2.06 -10.98
N SER A 196 0.37 -2.88 -11.10
CA SER A 196 -0.96 -2.41 -11.46
C SER A 196 -1.52 -1.44 -10.44
N LEU A 197 -1.27 -1.68 -9.15
CA LEU A 197 -1.75 -0.89 -8.03
C LEU A 197 -0.88 0.33 -7.69
N LEU A 198 0.20 0.62 -8.43
CA LEU A 198 1.06 1.77 -8.12
C LEU A 198 0.31 3.11 -8.01
N PRO A 199 -0.68 3.45 -8.87
CA PRO A 199 -1.47 4.66 -8.69
C PRO A 199 -2.24 4.68 -7.36
N TYR A 200 -2.80 3.53 -6.94
CA TYR A 200 -3.49 3.38 -5.67
C TYR A 200 -2.54 3.52 -4.47
N TYR A 201 -1.40 2.80 -4.49
CA TYR A 201 -0.38 2.91 -3.42
C TYR A 201 0.16 4.34 -3.30
N TYR A 202 0.39 5.00 -4.42
CA TYR A 202 0.89 6.37 -4.42
C TYR A 202 -0.14 7.36 -3.86
N THR A 203 -1.41 7.15 -4.16
CA THR A 203 -2.52 7.92 -3.56
C THR A 203 -2.59 7.71 -2.04
N LEU A 204 -2.45 6.47 -1.57
CA LEU A 204 -2.42 6.17 -0.13
C LEU A 204 -1.17 6.74 0.58
N LEU A 205 -0.02 6.80 -0.10
CA LEU A 205 1.16 7.47 0.44
C LEU A 205 0.95 8.99 0.56
N ASN A 206 0.24 9.60 -0.39
CA ASN A 206 -0.18 11.00 -0.29
C ASN A 206 -1.18 11.22 0.85
N GLU A 207 -2.17 10.33 1.02
CA GLU A 207 -3.08 10.38 2.17
C GLU A 207 -2.32 10.30 3.50
N ALA A 208 -1.35 9.38 3.60
CA ALA A 208 -0.50 9.26 4.78
C ALA A 208 0.35 10.53 5.03
N HIS A 209 0.82 11.18 3.96
CA HIS A 209 1.55 12.45 4.06
C HIS A 209 0.68 13.60 4.59
N GLU A 210 -0.56 13.71 4.10
CA GLU A 210 -1.47 14.82 4.44
C GLU A 210 -2.19 14.61 5.78
N THR A 211 -2.53 13.37 6.12
CA THR A 211 -3.45 13.07 7.24
C THR A 211 -2.83 12.22 8.33
N GLY A 212 -1.72 11.53 8.05
CA GLY A 212 -1.11 10.54 8.95
C GLY A 212 -1.80 9.18 8.98
N VAL A 213 -2.86 8.96 8.20
CA VAL A 213 -3.53 7.65 8.11
C VAL A 213 -2.59 6.64 7.45
N PRO A 214 -2.36 5.45 8.04
CA PRO A 214 -1.42 4.49 7.50
C PRO A 214 -1.93 3.84 6.21
N LEU A 215 -0.99 3.49 5.33
CA LEU A 215 -1.27 2.79 4.07
C LEU A 215 -1.74 1.36 4.33
N LEU A 216 -1.00 0.59 5.15
CA LEU A 216 -1.44 -0.72 5.61
C LEU A 216 -2.27 -0.56 6.87
N ARG A 217 -3.47 -1.13 6.88
CA ARG A 217 -4.45 -0.97 7.96
C ARG A 217 -4.81 -2.32 8.54
N ALA A 218 -4.84 -2.39 9.86
CA ALA A 218 -5.33 -3.57 10.56
C ALA A 218 -6.85 -3.69 10.37
N THR A 219 -7.42 -4.90 10.47
CA THR A 219 -8.87 -5.09 10.30
C THR A 219 -9.67 -4.24 11.29
N ASN A 220 -9.25 -4.18 12.55
CA ASN A 220 -9.86 -3.33 13.57
C ASN A 220 -9.63 -1.83 13.37
N TRP A 221 -8.70 -1.41 12.50
CA TRP A 221 -8.58 0.00 12.10
C TRP A 221 -9.71 0.37 11.13
N VAL A 222 -9.99 -0.51 10.17
CA VAL A 222 -11.05 -0.31 9.16
C VAL A 222 -12.44 -0.52 9.77
N PHE A 223 -12.56 -1.45 10.72
CA PHE A 223 -13.80 -1.81 11.42
C PHE A 223 -13.63 -1.63 12.94
N SER A 224 -13.59 -0.37 13.39
CA SER A 224 -13.22 -0.01 14.77
C SER A 224 -14.24 -0.33 15.86
N ASN A 225 -15.48 -0.67 15.48
CA ASN A 225 -16.58 -0.87 16.42
C ASN A 225 -16.78 -2.35 16.79
N ASP A 226 -15.91 -3.24 16.30
CA ASP A 226 -16.01 -4.68 16.52
C ASP A 226 -14.76 -5.21 17.22
N ASP A 227 -14.93 -5.59 18.49
CA ASP A 227 -13.85 -6.10 19.34
C ASP A 227 -13.33 -7.46 18.87
N ASP A 228 -14.10 -8.18 18.02
CA ASP A 228 -13.72 -9.50 17.52
C ASP A 228 -12.45 -9.45 16.63
N PHE A 229 -12.09 -8.26 16.12
CA PHE A 229 -10.95 -8.07 15.21
C PHE A 229 -9.66 -7.56 15.89
N ILE A 230 -9.65 -7.32 17.20
CA ILE A 230 -8.49 -6.72 17.91
C ILE A 230 -7.23 -7.59 17.78
N GLY A 231 -7.38 -8.91 17.78
CA GLY A 231 -6.27 -9.86 17.72
C GLY A 231 -5.91 -10.34 16.31
N LEU A 232 -6.52 -9.78 15.26
CA LEU A 232 -6.36 -10.27 13.90
C LEU A 232 -5.12 -9.64 13.22
N ASP A 233 -4.05 -10.42 13.08
CA ASP A 233 -2.78 -9.99 12.49
C ASP A 233 -2.22 -10.95 11.41
N GLU A 234 -3.04 -11.89 10.94
CA GLU A 234 -2.71 -12.82 9.84
C GLU A 234 -3.19 -12.33 8.47
N GLN A 235 -3.82 -11.16 8.42
CA GLN A 235 -4.28 -10.45 7.21
C GLN A 235 -4.20 -8.94 7.44
N PHE A 236 -4.30 -8.17 6.38
CA PHE A 236 -4.32 -6.71 6.48
C PHE A 236 -5.02 -6.09 5.28
N PHE A 237 -5.43 -4.83 5.46
CA PHE A 237 -5.92 -4.01 4.38
C PHE A 237 -4.81 -3.14 3.78
N VAL A 238 -4.88 -2.92 2.47
CA VAL A 238 -4.15 -1.86 1.76
C VAL A 238 -5.16 -0.74 1.49
N GLY A 239 -5.02 0.39 2.17
CA GLY A 239 -6.08 1.38 2.28
C GLY A 239 -7.33 0.79 2.93
N ASP A 240 -8.52 1.20 2.50
CA ASP A 240 -9.80 0.56 2.90
C ASP A 240 -10.36 -0.42 1.86
N GLY A 241 -9.79 -0.39 0.65
CA GLY A 241 -10.40 -1.00 -0.53
C GLY A 241 -9.90 -2.41 -0.86
N LEU A 242 -8.77 -2.83 -0.31
CA LEU A 242 -8.15 -4.13 -0.62
C LEU A 242 -7.80 -4.90 0.64
N ILE A 243 -8.10 -6.19 0.67
CA ILE A 243 -7.76 -7.10 1.77
C ILE A 243 -6.85 -8.22 1.26
N VAL A 244 -5.70 -8.41 1.94
CA VAL A 244 -4.69 -9.40 1.62
C VAL A 244 -4.76 -10.54 2.64
N VAL A 245 -4.93 -11.78 2.18
CA VAL A 245 -5.03 -12.97 3.05
C VAL A 245 -3.92 -13.97 2.69
N PRO A 246 -2.70 -13.81 3.24
CA PRO A 246 -1.52 -14.59 2.85
C PRO A 246 -1.53 -16.03 3.37
N GLY A 247 -0.84 -16.93 2.64
CA GLY A 247 -0.52 -18.27 3.12
C GLY A 247 0.68 -18.25 4.07
N LEU A 248 0.44 -18.45 5.37
CA LEU A 248 1.42 -18.22 6.44
C LEU A 248 2.08 -19.49 7.02
N GLN A 249 1.81 -20.67 6.45
CA GLN A 249 2.33 -21.94 6.94
C GLN A 249 2.80 -22.84 5.78
N ALA A 250 3.71 -23.76 6.07
CA ALA A 250 4.19 -24.74 5.10
C ALA A 250 3.12 -25.79 4.77
N GLY A 251 3.10 -26.24 3.52
CA GLY A 251 2.27 -27.35 3.03
C GLY A 251 0.79 -27.03 2.85
N ILE A 252 0.37 -25.76 2.97
CA ILE A 252 -1.03 -25.37 2.84
C ILE A 252 -1.37 -24.95 1.41
N ASP A 253 -2.59 -25.26 0.99
CA ASP A 253 -3.23 -24.81 -0.26
C ASP A 253 -4.51 -24.00 -0.01
N LYS A 254 -4.86 -23.78 1.27
CA LYS A 254 -6.00 -22.98 1.73
C LYS A 254 -5.64 -22.15 2.96
N VAL A 255 -6.33 -21.04 3.15
CA VAL A 255 -6.17 -20.13 4.30
C VAL A 255 -7.53 -19.76 4.88
N GLY A 256 -7.57 -19.41 6.17
CA GLY A 256 -8.72 -18.74 6.76
C GLY A 256 -8.58 -17.23 6.57
N GLY A 257 -9.58 -16.58 5.98
CA GLY A 257 -9.67 -15.12 5.95
C GLY A 257 -10.91 -14.63 6.68
N VAL A 258 -10.80 -13.48 7.31
CA VAL A 258 -11.88 -12.80 8.03
C VAL A 258 -12.36 -11.62 7.17
N PHE A 259 -13.65 -11.62 6.82
CA PHE A 259 -14.27 -10.59 5.98
C PHE A 259 -15.39 -9.90 6.76
N PRO A 260 -15.07 -8.82 7.50
CA PRO A 260 -16.04 -8.15 8.35
C PRO A 260 -17.30 -7.75 7.59
N GLY A 261 -18.46 -8.03 8.18
CA GLY A 261 -19.76 -7.61 7.65
C GLY A 261 -20.23 -8.40 6.43
N ILE A 262 -19.54 -9.47 6.03
CA ILE A 262 -19.93 -10.26 4.85
C ILE A 262 -21.21 -11.08 5.05
N SER A 263 -21.62 -11.33 6.30
CA SER A 263 -22.85 -12.08 6.60
C SER A 263 -24.09 -11.44 5.97
N ASN A 264 -24.99 -12.28 5.48
CA ASN A 264 -26.26 -11.87 4.88
C ASN A 264 -27.34 -11.57 5.93
N THR A 265 -27.03 -11.71 7.21
CA THR A 265 -28.01 -11.55 8.30
C THR A 265 -28.25 -10.09 8.70
N ASP A 266 -27.30 -9.19 8.44
CA ASP A 266 -27.43 -7.75 8.69
C ASP A 266 -27.49 -6.97 7.35
N ASN A 267 -28.71 -6.80 6.82
CA ASN A 267 -28.91 -6.09 5.56
C ASN A 267 -28.54 -4.60 5.62
N GLU A 268 -28.44 -3.99 6.80
CA GLU A 268 -28.11 -2.56 6.93
C GLU A 268 -26.59 -2.32 6.89
N HIS A 269 -25.80 -3.22 7.47
CA HIS A 269 -24.33 -3.10 7.54
C HIS A 269 -23.59 -4.13 6.67
N ARG A 270 -24.29 -4.79 5.76
CA ARG A 270 -23.71 -5.81 4.89
C ARG A 270 -22.60 -5.24 4.01
N GLU A 271 -21.45 -5.88 4.08
CA GLU A 271 -20.31 -5.68 3.21
C GLU A 271 -20.28 -6.77 2.13
N VAL A 272 -19.63 -6.45 1.01
CA VAL A 272 -19.38 -7.40 -0.08
C VAL A 272 -17.92 -7.30 -0.50
N TYR A 273 -17.36 -8.42 -0.93
CA TYR A 273 -15.96 -8.51 -1.31
C TYR A 273 -15.86 -9.26 -2.64
N TYR A 274 -15.00 -8.79 -3.54
CA TYR A 274 -14.82 -9.39 -4.87
C TYR A 274 -13.40 -9.92 -4.99
N ASP A 275 -13.21 -11.13 -5.50
CA ASP A 275 -11.87 -11.65 -5.76
C ASP A 275 -11.17 -10.80 -6.82
N TRP A 276 -9.94 -10.36 -6.56
CA TRP A 276 -9.18 -9.49 -7.47
C TRP A 276 -8.89 -10.14 -8.82
N TYR A 277 -8.74 -11.47 -8.87
CA TYR A 277 -8.31 -12.17 -10.07
C TYR A 277 -9.47 -12.65 -10.93
N SER A 278 -10.52 -13.21 -10.31
CA SER A 278 -11.71 -13.69 -11.01
C SER A 278 -12.78 -12.61 -11.18
N HIS A 279 -12.72 -11.54 -10.39
CA HIS A 279 -13.75 -10.51 -10.27
C HIS A 279 -15.11 -11.05 -9.78
N GLU A 280 -15.14 -12.26 -9.23
CA GLU A 280 -16.35 -12.87 -8.71
C GLU A 280 -16.63 -12.38 -7.29
N LEU A 281 -17.92 -12.25 -6.97
CA LEU A 281 -18.35 -11.95 -5.61
C LEU A 281 -18.00 -13.12 -4.67
N LEU A 282 -17.36 -12.81 -3.55
CA LEU A 282 -17.06 -13.78 -2.50
C LEU A 282 -18.37 -14.26 -1.85
N THR A 283 -18.65 -15.55 -1.98
CA THR A 283 -19.83 -16.19 -1.40
C THR A 283 -19.51 -16.77 -0.02
N VAL A 284 -20.36 -16.53 0.97
CA VAL A 284 -20.28 -17.18 2.29
C VAL A 284 -20.80 -18.62 2.17
N PRO A 285 -19.97 -19.67 2.37
CA PRO A 285 -20.42 -21.05 2.25
C PRO A 285 -21.27 -21.40 3.48
N ASN A 286 -22.59 -21.53 3.29
CA ASN A 286 -23.57 -21.99 4.29
C ASN A 286 -23.67 -21.11 5.55
N GLU A 287 -24.58 -20.12 5.51
CA GLU A 287 -25.25 -19.72 6.75
C GLU A 287 -26.11 -20.91 7.18
N ASP A 288 -25.58 -21.76 8.07
CA ASP A 288 -26.43 -22.71 8.77
C ASP A 288 -27.58 -21.92 9.40
N ASN A 289 -28.82 -22.42 9.26
CA ASN A 289 -30.07 -21.83 9.80
C ASN A 289 -30.06 -21.57 11.33
N ASN A 290 -28.93 -21.77 11.99
CA ASN A 290 -28.65 -21.49 13.39
C ASN A 290 -28.02 -20.10 13.64
N GLY A 291 -27.83 -19.26 12.62
CA GLY A 291 -27.46 -17.86 12.78
C GLY A 291 -26.04 -17.62 13.31
N SER A 292 -25.10 -18.53 13.01
CA SER A 292 -23.70 -18.31 13.40
C SER A 292 -23.05 -17.34 12.43
N LYS A 293 -22.77 -16.13 12.90
CA LYS A 293 -21.85 -15.17 12.28
C LYS A 293 -20.51 -15.87 12.03
N SER A 294 -20.17 -16.24 10.81
CA SER A 294 -18.80 -16.60 10.50
C SER A 294 -18.32 -15.73 9.35
N ASP A 295 -17.80 -14.57 9.70
CA ASP A 295 -17.00 -13.74 8.81
C ASP A 295 -15.69 -14.46 8.42
N HIS A 296 -15.39 -15.62 9.03
CA HIS A 296 -14.28 -16.49 8.69
C HIS A 296 -14.64 -17.39 7.53
N ILE A 297 -13.88 -17.29 6.45
CA ILE A 297 -14.06 -18.02 5.20
C ILE A 297 -12.78 -18.78 4.87
N THR A 298 -12.91 -20.05 4.48
CA THR A 298 -11.79 -20.81 3.93
C THR A 298 -11.61 -20.48 2.46
N ILE A 299 -10.43 -20.01 2.09
CA ILE A 299 -10.09 -19.50 0.77
C ILE A 299 -9.02 -20.40 0.15
N ASP A 300 -9.15 -20.70 -1.14
CA ASP A 300 -8.10 -21.37 -1.89
C ASP A 300 -6.88 -20.46 -2.04
N ALA A 301 -5.73 -20.95 -1.59
CA ALA A 301 -4.44 -20.27 -1.65
C ALA A 301 -3.36 -21.24 -2.14
N PRO A 302 -3.47 -21.83 -3.35
CA PRO A 302 -2.45 -22.72 -3.87
C PRO A 302 -1.09 -22.01 -3.98
N ILE A 303 0.01 -22.78 -4.03
CA ILE A 303 1.36 -22.21 -4.12
C ILE A 303 1.47 -21.27 -5.34
N GLY A 304 2.06 -20.09 -5.13
CA GLY A 304 2.14 -19.03 -6.14
C GLY A 304 0.87 -18.21 -6.37
N HIS A 305 -0.18 -18.38 -5.55
CA HIS A 305 -1.36 -17.54 -5.50
C HIS A 305 -1.58 -16.98 -4.09
N ILE A 306 -1.66 -15.66 -4.00
CA ILE A 306 -2.00 -14.92 -2.78
C ILE A 306 -3.42 -14.38 -2.92
N PRO A 307 -4.35 -14.83 -2.07
CA PRO A 307 -5.70 -14.29 -2.05
C PRO A 307 -5.71 -12.78 -1.80
N LEU A 308 -6.49 -12.09 -2.63
CA LEU A 308 -6.63 -10.63 -2.62
C LEU A 308 -8.08 -10.31 -3.01
N PHE A 309 -8.75 -9.51 -2.20
CA PHE A 309 -10.14 -9.12 -2.47
C PHE A 309 -10.30 -7.61 -2.44
N VAL A 310 -11.23 -7.13 -3.26
CA VAL A 310 -11.66 -5.74 -3.31
C VAL A 310 -12.93 -5.60 -2.49
N ARG A 311 -12.91 -4.72 -1.49
CA ARG A 311 -14.11 -4.39 -0.70
C ARG A 311 -15.06 -3.55 -1.56
N GLY A 312 -16.34 -3.92 -1.59
CA GLY A 312 -17.39 -3.14 -2.23
C GLY A 312 -17.43 -1.70 -1.70
N GLY A 313 -17.87 -0.76 -2.52
CA GLY A 313 -17.87 0.65 -2.19
C GLY A 313 -16.60 1.38 -2.61
N HIS A 314 -15.65 0.72 -3.26
CA HIS A 314 -14.34 1.30 -3.59
C HIS A 314 -14.06 1.33 -5.09
N ILE A 315 -13.35 2.36 -5.53
CA ILE A 315 -12.85 2.53 -6.89
C ILE A 315 -11.32 2.56 -6.83
N ILE A 316 -10.68 1.60 -7.50
CA ILE A 316 -9.24 1.38 -7.44
C ILE A 316 -8.60 1.81 -8.78
N PRO A 317 -7.81 2.91 -8.78
CA PRO A 317 -7.08 3.32 -9.98
C PRO A 317 -5.88 2.39 -10.24
N CYS A 318 -5.76 1.96 -11.50
CA CYS A 318 -4.75 1.03 -11.94
C CYS A 318 -4.01 1.54 -13.19
N GLN A 319 -2.82 1.00 -13.44
CA GLN A 319 -2.09 1.17 -14.69
C GLN A 319 -1.59 -0.19 -15.19
N LYS A 320 -1.28 -0.32 -16.47
CA LYS A 320 -0.74 -1.58 -16.99
C LYS A 320 0.70 -1.78 -16.49
N PRO A 321 1.03 -2.89 -15.81
CA PRO A 321 2.37 -3.12 -15.31
C PRO A 321 3.41 -3.26 -16.44
N ARG A 322 4.58 -2.65 -16.24
CA ARG A 322 5.81 -2.80 -17.03
C ARG A 322 6.98 -3.22 -16.14
N MET A 323 8.18 -3.35 -16.71
CA MET A 323 9.35 -3.82 -15.96
C MET A 323 9.86 -2.80 -14.95
N THR A 324 9.57 -1.51 -15.17
CA THR A 324 9.95 -0.41 -14.28
C THR A 324 8.76 0.50 -13.96
N VAL A 325 8.86 1.24 -12.85
CA VAL A 325 7.88 2.28 -12.50
C VAL A 325 7.81 3.36 -13.59
N ALA A 326 8.96 3.77 -14.13
CA ALA A 326 9.03 4.78 -15.19
C ALA A 326 8.24 4.36 -16.45
N GLU A 327 8.39 3.10 -16.88
CA GLU A 327 7.62 2.56 -18.01
C GLU A 327 6.14 2.34 -17.67
N SER A 328 5.83 1.96 -16.42
CA SER A 328 4.45 1.69 -16.00
C SER A 328 3.63 2.98 -15.94
N ARG A 329 4.25 4.08 -15.48
CA ARG A 329 3.66 5.42 -15.46
C ARG A 329 3.27 5.95 -16.84
N GLN A 330 3.87 5.43 -17.91
CA GLN A 330 3.59 5.80 -19.30
C GLN A 330 2.47 4.96 -19.94
N THR A 331 1.81 4.10 -19.16
CA THR A 331 0.71 3.27 -19.66
C THR A 331 -0.64 3.92 -19.39
N ASP A 332 -1.62 3.64 -20.26
CA ASP A 332 -3.00 4.06 -20.06
C ASP A 332 -3.54 3.53 -18.70
N PHE A 333 -4.42 4.31 -18.08
CA PHE A 333 -5.08 3.98 -16.83
C PHE A 333 -6.23 2.98 -17.06
N ASP A 334 -6.43 2.11 -16.07
CA ASP A 334 -7.63 1.29 -15.92
C ASP A 334 -8.28 1.63 -14.57
N LEU A 335 -9.61 1.54 -14.46
CA LEU A 335 -10.33 1.68 -13.19
C LEU A 335 -11.07 0.38 -12.85
N LEU A 336 -10.91 -0.11 -11.63
CA LEU A 336 -11.70 -1.21 -11.08
C LEU A 336 -12.68 -0.66 -10.04
N ILE A 337 -13.97 -0.75 -10.34
CA ILE A 337 -15.07 -0.22 -9.52
C ILE A 337 -15.77 -1.41 -8.87
N ALA A 338 -15.66 -1.57 -7.55
CA ALA A 338 -16.38 -2.59 -6.79
C ALA A 338 -17.64 -1.98 -6.17
N LEU A 339 -18.82 -2.33 -6.65
CA LEU A 339 -20.08 -1.82 -6.08
C LEU A 339 -20.33 -2.44 -4.69
N ASN A 340 -20.79 -1.63 -3.74
CA ASN A 340 -21.34 -2.16 -2.48
C ASN A 340 -22.80 -2.61 -2.67
N VAL A 341 -23.42 -3.08 -1.58
CA VAL A 341 -24.83 -3.52 -1.56
C VAL A 341 -25.83 -2.44 -1.98
N ASN A 342 -25.47 -1.16 -1.89
CA ASN A 342 -26.29 -0.02 -2.31
C ASN A 342 -26.04 0.38 -3.79
N GLY A 343 -25.18 -0.35 -4.49
CA GLY A 343 -24.75 -0.02 -5.85
C GLY A 343 -23.89 1.24 -5.91
N ALA A 344 -23.27 1.64 -4.80
CA ALA A 344 -22.41 2.81 -4.70
C ALA A 344 -20.94 2.40 -4.61
N ALA A 345 -20.05 3.29 -5.04
CA ALA A 345 -18.62 3.18 -4.85
C ALA A 345 -17.95 4.57 -4.92
N LYS A 346 -16.81 4.73 -4.25
CA LYS A 346 -16.00 5.95 -4.28
C LYS A 346 -14.51 5.62 -4.32
N GLY A 347 -13.72 6.54 -4.83
CA GLY A 347 -12.27 6.44 -4.79
C GLY A 347 -11.61 7.76 -5.11
N GLU A 348 -10.29 7.79 -5.00
CA GLU A 348 -9.46 8.95 -5.29
C GLU A 348 -8.21 8.50 -6.04
N LEU A 349 -7.65 9.41 -6.84
CA LEU A 349 -6.34 9.28 -7.45
C LEU A 349 -5.56 10.59 -7.29
N TYR A 350 -4.37 10.51 -6.70
CA TYR A 350 -3.41 11.61 -6.62
C TYR A 350 -2.29 11.42 -7.64
N LEU A 351 -1.96 12.50 -8.37
CA LEU A 351 -0.92 12.53 -9.39
C LEU A 351 -0.07 13.79 -9.27
N ASP A 352 1.24 13.58 -9.42
CA ASP A 352 2.27 14.59 -9.61
C ASP A 352 3.39 13.98 -10.49
N ASP A 353 4.53 14.67 -10.61
CA ASP A 353 5.66 14.18 -11.40
C ASP A 353 6.34 12.93 -10.84
N GLY A 354 6.03 12.52 -9.61
CA GLY A 354 6.54 11.33 -8.93
C GLY A 354 7.88 11.53 -8.21
N GLU A 355 8.52 12.71 -8.30
CA GLU A 355 9.88 12.90 -7.79
C GLU A 355 10.16 14.26 -7.14
N THR A 356 9.46 15.34 -7.48
CA THR A 356 9.73 16.66 -6.90
C THR A 356 9.29 16.70 -5.44
N LEU A 357 10.12 17.29 -4.57
CA LEU A 357 9.87 17.36 -3.12
C LEU A 357 8.55 18.08 -2.80
N ASP A 358 8.41 19.29 -3.32
CA ASP A 358 7.25 20.16 -3.15
C ASP A 358 6.71 20.54 -4.56
N PRO A 359 5.89 19.69 -5.21
CA PRO A 359 5.43 19.92 -6.58
C PRO A 359 4.50 21.15 -6.66
N GLU A 360 4.73 22.04 -7.64
CA GLU A 360 3.87 23.22 -7.87
C GLU A 360 2.53 22.85 -8.51
N GLU A 361 2.53 21.79 -9.33
CA GLU A 361 1.36 21.27 -10.02
C GLU A 361 1.10 19.85 -9.58
N THR A 362 -0.10 19.63 -9.03
CA THR A 362 -0.65 18.32 -8.68
C THR A 362 -2.02 18.17 -9.34
N LEU A 363 -2.53 16.94 -9.38
CA LEU A 363 -3.87 16.58 -9.82
C LEU A 363 -4.47 15.57 -8.84
N THR A 364 -5.64 15.90 -8.30
CA THR A 364 -6.48 14.98 -7.55
C THR A 364 -7.73 14.70 -8.36
N VAL A 365 -8.07 13.42 -8.51
CA VAL A 365 -9.27 12.97 -9.21
C VAL A 365 -10.19 12.25 -8.22
N GLU A 366 -11.40 12.75 -8.05
CA GLU A 366 -12.44 12.11 -7.27
C GLU A 366 -13.30 11.21 -8.17
N PHE A 367 -13.55 9.98 -7.72
CA PHE A 367 -14.37 8.99 -8.40
C PHE A 367 -15.61 8.67 -7.55
N ILE A 368 -16.79 8.71 -8.16
CA ILE A 368 -18.06 8.45 -7.46
C ILE A 368 -19.02 7.69 -8.38
N ILE A 369 -19.68 6.65 -7.86
CA ILE A 369 -20.91 6.13 -8.45
C ILE A 369 -22.10 6.88 -7.84
N ASP A 370 -22.77 7.67 -8.67
CA ASP A 370 -24.05 8.28 -8.34
C ASP A 370 -25.18 7.26 -8.53
N THR A 371 -25.94 7.06 -7.47
CA THR A 371 -27.09 6.17 -7.42
C THR A 371 -28.41 6.93 -7.40
N ASN A 372 -28.38 8.27 -7.52
CA ASN A 372 -29.57 9.10 -7.58
C ASN A 372 -30.24 9.00 -8.95
N GLY A 373 -31.44 8.43 -8.99
CA GLY A 373 -32.25 8.28 -10.21
C GLY A 373 -32.30 6.84 -10.72
N ASN A 374 -32.89 6.66 -11.91
CA ASN A 374 -33.09 5.33 -12.50
C ASN A 374 -31.84 4.79 -13.24
N THR A 375 -30.89 5.66 -13.56
CA THR A 375 -29.67 5.32 -14.31
C THR A 375 -28.49 5.39 -13.36
N LYS A 376 -27.67 4.34 -13.33
CA LYS A 376 -26.43 4.33 -12.55
C LYS A 376 -25.34 5.07 -13.33
N THR A 377 -24.62 5.96 -12.66
CA THR A 377 -23.64 6.84 -13.32
C THR A 377 -22.35 6.86 -12.55
N PHE A 378 -21.25 6.47 -13.20
CA PHE A 378 -19.90 6.73 -12.73
C PHE A 378 -19.48 8.15 -13.13
N ILE A 379 -18.91 8.90 -12.19
CA ILE A 379 -18.47 10.28 -12.37
C ILE A 379 -17.00 10.39 -11.96
N SER A 380 -16.20 11.01 -12.81
CA SER A 380 -14.82 11.43 -12.54
C SER A 380 -14.75 12.96 -12.48
N LYS A 381 -14.14 13.49 -11.42
CA LYS A 381 -13.96 14.94 -11.23
C LYS A 381 -12.51 15.26 -10.95
N SER A 382 -11.93 16.12 -11.77
CA SER A 382 -10.52 16.51 -11.69
C SER A 382 -10.34 17.85 -11.00
N LYS A 383 -9.35 17.93 -10.11
CA LYS A 383 -8.94 19.18 -9.44
C LYS A 383 -7.43 19.26 -9.41
N GLY A 384 -6.89 20.28 -10.07
CA GLY A 384 -5.45 20.51 -10.09
C GLY A 384 -5.00 21.09 -11.41
N LYS A 385 -3.68 21.14 -11.60
CA LYS A 385 -3.04 21.66 -12.83
C LYS A 385 -2.03 20.70 -13.43
N PHE A 386 -1.70 19.61 -12.73
CA PHE A 386 -0.78 18.62 -13.27
C PHE A 386 -1.39 17.94 -14.48
N TYR A 387 -0.67 18.00 -15.60
CA TYR A 387 -1.10 17.40 -16.86
C TYR A 387 -0.64 15.95 -16.97
N VAL A 388 -1.55 15.08 -17.41
CA VAL A 388 -1.32 13.64 -17.57
C VAL A 388 -1.75 13.27 -18.98
N GLY A 389 -0.82 12.84 -19.82
CA GLY A 389 -1.09 12.51 -21.23
C GLY A 389 -1.60 11.08 -21.42
N GLU A 390 -1.42 10.22 -20.42
CA GLU A 390 -1.90 8.84 -20.42
C GLU A 390 -3.43 8.81 -20.40
N ARG A 391 -4.02 7.93 -21.21
CA ARG A 391 -5.47 7.91 -21.49
C ARG A 391 -6.18 6.90 -20.59
N LEU A 392 -7.50 6.93 -20.59
CA LEU A 392 -8.30 5.89 -19.94
C LEU A 392 -8.50 4.74 -20.92
N SER A 393 -8.03 3.55 -20.57
CA SER A 393 -8.12 2.36 -21.41
C SER A 393 -9.39 1.57 -21.13
N LYS A 394 -9.64 1.28 -19.85
CA LYS A 394 -10.70 0.37 -19.42
C LYS A 394 -11.34 0.80 -18.09
N VAL A 395 -12.65 0.62 -17.98
CA VAL A 395 -13.38 0.67 -16.71
C VAL A 395 -14.07 -0.67 -16.51
N THR A 396 -13.80 -1.32 -15.38
CA THR A 396 -14.44 -2.59 -14.99
C THR A 396 -15.28 -2.35 -13.75
N ILE A 397 -16.58 -2.63 -13.83
CA ILE A 397 -17.56 -2.44 -12.75
C ILE A 397 -18.04 -3.80 -12.27
N LEU A 398 -17.81 -4.10 -11.00
CA LEU A 398 -18.12 -5.38 -10.37
C LEU A 398 -19.47 -5.36 -9.69
N GLY A 399 -20.20 -6.49 -9.75
CA GLY A 399 -21.49 -6.67 -9.09
C GLY A 399 -22.63 -5.87 -9.74
N VAL A 400 -22.58 -5.68 -11.06
CA VAL A 400 -23.60 -4.93 -11.81
C VAL A 400 -24.92 -5.70 -11.86
N ASP A 401 -24.86 -7.03 -11.94
CA ASP A 401 -26.01 -7.92 -11.88
C ASP A 401 -26.82 -7.77 -10.59
N GLN A 402 -26.13 -7.69 -9.46
CA GLN A 402 -26.73 -7.68 -8.13
C GLN A 402 -27.05 -6.28 -7.64
N PHE A 403 -26.16 -5.31 -7.92
CA PHE A 403 -26.21 -3.98 -7.29
C PHE A 403 -26.24 -2.83 -8.32
N GLY A 404 -25.96 -3.11 -9.59
CA GLY A 404 -25.87 -2.13 -10.67
C GLY A 404 -27.10 -2.04 -11.59
N GLY A 405 -28.19 -2.76 -11.28
CA GLY A 405 -29.43 -2.70 -12.07
C GLY A 405 -29.63 -3.82 -13.09
N GLY A 406 -28.76 -4.84 -13.12
CA GLY A 406 -28.85 -5.97 -14.03
C GLY A 406 -28.00 -5.80 -15.29
N GLU A 407 -28.18 -6.69 -16.27
CA GLU A 407 -27.44 -6.68 -17.53
C GLU A 407 -27.64 -5.37 -18.31
N PRO A 408 -26.58 -4.57 -18.54
CA PRO A 408 -26.70 -3.31 -19.26
C PRO A 408 -27.03 -3.53 -20.73
N THR A 409 -27.97 -2.75 -21.25
CA THR A 409 -28.32 -2.72 -22.68
C THR A 409 -27.63 -1.57 -23.42
N ARG A 410 -27.24 -0.54 -22.68
CA ARG A 410 -26.61 0.66 -23.22
C ARG A 410 -25.63 1.25 -22.22
N VAL A 411 -24.48 1.70 -22.74
CA VAL A 411 -23.45 2.42 -21.97
C VAL A 411 -23.06 3.68 -22.72
N ILE A 412 -23.04 4.81 -22.01
CA ILE A 412 -22.81 6.14 -22.59
C ILE A 412 -21.65 6.80 -21.85
N PHE A 413 -20.65 7.25 -22.59
CA PHE A 413 -19.61 8.16 -22.11
C PHE A 413 -19.98 9.59 -22.50
N LYS A 414 -19.83 10.51 -21.55
CA LYS A 414 -20.07 11.93 -21.77
C LYS A 414 -19.05 12.76 -21.02
N GLU A 415 -18.40 13.67 -21.74
CA GLU A 415 -17.57 14.71 -21.13
C GLU A 415 -18.48 15.76 -20.48
N ARG A 416 -18.15 16.15 -19.25
CA ARG A 416 -19.03 16.99 -18.44
C ARG A 416 -19.03 18.42 -18.98
N GLY A 417 -20.21 18.90 -19.38
CA GLY A 417 -20.37 20.19 -20.04
C GLY A 417 -20.46 20.10 -21.57
N SER A 418 -20.26 18.90 -22.14
CA SER A 418 -20.60 18.59 -23.53
C SER A 418 -22.03 18.05 -23.64
N ASP A 419 -22.74 18.43 -24.71
CA ASP A 419 -24.03 17.84 -25.08
C ASP A 419 -23.87 16.51 -25.86
N SER A 420 -22.62 16.11 -26.15
CA SER A 420 -22.33 14.91 -26.95
C SER A 420 -22.34 13.65 -26.09
N GLU A 421 -23.29 12.76 -26.35
CA GLU A 421 -23.33 11.41 -25.79
C GLU A 421 -22.64 10.42 -26.73
N ASN A 422 -21.62 9.72 -26.23
CA ASN A 422 -20.88 8.74 -27.01
C ASN A 422 -21.21 7.32 -26.55
N LEU A 423 -21.55 6.46 -27.50
CA LEU A 423 -21.91 5.08 -27.20
C LEU A 423 -20.63 4.25 -26.98
N CYS A 424 -20.53 3.58 -25.84
CA CYS A 424 -19.35 2.81 -25.50
C CYS A 424 -19.43 1.38 -26.03
N LEU A 425 -18.27 0.82 -26.38
CA LEU A 425 -18.11 -0.63 -26.51
C LEU A 425 -17.98 -1.22 -25.11
N PHE A 426 -18.83 -2.21 -24.81
CA PHE A 426 -18.83 -2.89 -23.53
C PHE A 426 -19.08 -4.38 -23.68
N GLU A 427 -18.63 -5.13 -22.68
CA GLU A 427 -18.91 -6.54 -22.48
C GLU A 427 -19.57 -6.73 -21.11
N TYR A 428 -20.52 -7.65 -21.04
CA TYR A 428 -21.13 -8.08 -19.78
C TYR A 428 -20.79 -9.55 -19.55
N VAL A 429 -19.97 -9.82 -18.54
CA VAL A 429 -19.41 -11.15 -18.28
C VAL A 429 -19.45 -11.41 -16.78
N ASN A 430 -20.04 -12.54 -16.37
CA ASN A 430 -20.14 -12.97 -14.98
C ASN A 430 -20.71 -11.91 -14.03
N GLY A 431 -21.72 -11.16 -14.49
CA GLY A 431 -22.36 -10.12 -13.70
C GLY A 431 -21.60 -8.80 -13.61
N ASN A 432 -20.47 -8.68 -14.31
CA ASN A 432 -19.61 -7.50 -14.33
C ASN A 432 -19.70 -6.78 -15.68
N LEU A 433 -19.61 -5.45 -15.64
CA LEU A 433 -19.57 -4.60 -16.83
C LEU A 433 -18.12 -4.21 -17.15
N VAL A 434 -17.65 -4.49 -18.36
CA VAL A 434 -16.31 -4.14 -18.83
C VAL A 434 -16.43 -3.17 -20.00
N ILE A 435 -16.02 -1.94 -19.80
CA ILE A 435 -16.06 -0.88 -20.81
C ILE A 435 -14.63 -0.68 -21.31
N SER A 436 -14.41 -0.90 -22.60
CA SER A 436 -13.08 -0.90 -23.21
C SER A 436 -12.98 0.12 -24.34
N ASN A 437 -11.76 0.34 -24.84
CA ASN A 437 -11.45 1.29 -25.91
C ASN A 437 -11.83 2.74 -25.56
N LEU A 438 -11.67 3.11 -24.28
CA LEU A 438 -11.98 4.46 -23.80
C LEU A 438 -10.93 5.52 -24.21
N GLN A 439 -9.82 5.09 -24.82
CA GLN A 439 -8.73 5.98 -25.22
C GLN A 439 -9.21 7.07 -26.16
N GLY A 440 -10.05 6.72 -27.15
CA GLY A 440 -10.57 7.68 -28.12
C GLY A 440 -11.51 8.74 -27.54
N PHE A 441 -12.03 8.53 -26.33
CA PHE A 441 -12.81 9.53 -25.60
C PHE A 441 -11.95 10.38 -24.67
N THR A 442 -10.71 9.97 -24.42
CA THR A 442 -9.79 10.59 -23.47
C THR A 442 -8.43 10.90 -24.11
N ASP A 443 -8.40 11.20 -25.41
CA ASP A 443 -7.17 11.41 -26.20
C ASP A 443 -6.31 12.58 -25.67
N GLY A 444 -6.93 13.55 -24.98
CA GLY A 444 -6.23 14.65 -24.32
C GLY A 444 -5.60 14.29 -22.95
N GLY A 445 -5.80 13.07 -22.46
CA GLY A 445 -5.45 12.59 -21.12
C GLY A 445 -6.68 12.06 -20.37
N ALA A 446 -6.49 11.00 -19.57
CA ALA A 446 -7.56 10.27 -18.88
C ALA A 446 -8.45 11.16 -18.00
N PHE A 447 -7.84 12.18 -17.40
CA PHE A 447 -8.45 13.02 -16.36
C PHE A 447 -8.29 14.51 -16.65
N THR A 448 -8.04 14.87 -17.91
CA THR A 448 -7.92 16.27 -18.34
C THR A 448 -9.25 17.01 -18.20
N GLU A 449 -10.35 16.32 -18.50
CA GLU A 449 -11.72 16.83 -18.39
C GLU A 449 -12.53 15.95 -17.44
N ASP A 450 -13.49 16.55 -16.73
CA ASP A 450 -14.51 15.82 -15.97
C ASP A 450 -15.34 14.96 -16.96
N PHE A 451 -15.69 13.74 -16.58
CA PHE A 451 -16.55 12.88 -17.40
C PHE A 451 -17.51 12.02 -16.57
N GLU A 452 -18.57 11.56 -17.24
CA GLU A 452 -19.54 10.63 -16.70
C GLU A 452 -19.72 9.42 -17.64
N ILE A 453 -19.86 8.23 -17.03
CA ILE A 453 -20.20 6.99 -17.72
C ILE A 453 -21.48 6.46 -17.10
N SER A 454 -22.56 6.41 -17.89
CA SER A 454 -23.86 5.91 -17.44
C SER A 454 -24.19 4.58 -18.11
N TRP A 455 -24.92 3.72 -17.40
CA TRP A 455 -25.41 2.45 -17.94
C TRP A 455 -26.87 2.19 -17.54
N SER A 456 -27.61 1.51 -18.42
CA SER A 456 -29.04 1.23 -18.30
C SER A 456 -29.45 -0.12 -18.86
#